data_AF-A0A803NW40-F1
#
_entry.id   AF-A0A803NW40-F1
#
_cell.length_a   1.000
_cell.length_b   1.000
_cell.length_c   1.000
_cell.angle_alpha   90.00
_cell.angle_beta   90.00
_cell.angle_gamma   90.00
#
_symmetry.space_group_name_H-M   'P 1'
#
loop_
_entity.id
_entity.type
_entity.pdbx_description
1 polymer ?
#
loop_
_entity_poly.entity_id
_entity_poly.type
_entity_poly.pdbx_seq_one_letter_code
_entity_poly.pdbx_strand_id
1 'polypeptide(L)'
;MRSLRNSSSLPWCVVGDLNNVVNQADKKGGRPYPRRLLEGFKQVLADCDLRDVDLIGYPFTWERNRGEANWIEVRLDRALVFDQDIGQDKRLGIAKVPLIELEAETLKEFELRLLPSLDTGK
;
A
#
# COMPACT_ATOMS: atom_id res chain seq x y z
N MET A 1 13.18 -4.88 -2.85
CA MET A 1 12.29 -5.33 -1.75
C MET A 1 12.92 -6.44 -0.91
N ARG A 2 13.36 -7.57 -1.46
CA ARG A 2 14.03 -8.63 -0.66
C ARG A 2 15.29 -8.17 0.08
N SER A 3 16.08 -7.25 -0.50
CA SER A 3 17.23 -6.63 0.18
C SER A 3 16.80 -5.82 1.41
N LEU A 4 15.75 -5.00 1.28
CA LEU A 4 15.14 -4.24 2.39
C LEU A 4 14.59 -5.16 3.48
N ARG A 5 13.94 -6.27 3.09
CA ARG A 5 13.42 -7.25 4.04
C ARG A 5 14.51 -7.84 4.95
N ASN A 6 15.72 -7.98 4.43
CA ASN A 6 16.86 -8.53 5.16
C ASN A 6 17.74 -7.46 5.82
N SER A 7 17.49 -6.17 5.58
CA SER A 7 18.35 -5.09 6.09
C SER A 7 17.99 -4.63 7.50
N SER A 8 16.76 -4.87 7.97
CA SER A 8 16.32 -4.46 9.31
C SER A 8 15.18 -5.34 9.81
N SER A 9 15.16 -5.58 11.12
CA SER A 9 14.01 -6.17 11.83
C SER A 9 13.00 -5.11 12.29
N LEU A 10 13.34 -3.82 12.21
CA LEU A 10 12.44 -2.73 12.57
C LEU A 10 11.30 -2.62 11.54
N PRO A 11 10.11 -2.13 11.94
CA PRO A 11 9.03 -1.86 11.01
C PRO A 11 9.46 -0.88 9.92
N TRP A 12 9.07 -1.17 8.67
CA TRP A 12 9.28 -0.26 7.54
C TRP A 12 8.13 -0.38 6.57
N CYS A 13 7.95 0.65 5.74
CA CYS A 13 6.92 0.63 4.71
C CYS A 13 7.44 1.11 3.36
N VAL A 14 6.79 0.65 2.31
CA VAL A 14 6.95 1.13 0.93
C VAL A 14 5.64 1.81 0.56
N VAL A 15 5.70 3.09 0.22
CA VAL A 15 4.51 3.88 -0.12
C VAL A 15 4.71 4.55 -1.46
N GLY A 16 3.69 4.51 -2.32
CA GLY A 16 3.66 5.23 -3.60
C GLY A 16 3.00 4.44 -4.72
N ASP A 17 3.21 4.89 -5.95
CA ASP A 17 2.71 4.24 -7.17
C ASP A 17 3.54 2.99 -7.50
N LEU A 18 2.93 1.81 -7.31
CA LEU A 18 3.57 0.54 -7.61
C LEU A 18 3.30 0.03 -9.01
N ASN A 19 2.44 0.71 -9.78
CA ASN A 19 1.98 0.31 -11.11
C ASN A 19 1.51 -1.16 -11.21
N ASN A 20 1.06 -1.73 -10.09
CA ASN A 20 0.64 -3.12 -9.98
C ASN A 20 -0.65 -3.26 -9.16
N VAL A 21 -1.40 -4.29 -9.51
CA VAL A 21 -2.71 -4.61 -8.95
C VAL A 21 -2.57 -5.88 -8.10
N VAL A 22 -3.14 -5.91 -6.89
CA VAL A 22 -3.08 -7.09 -6.01
C VAL A 22 -4.28 -8.00 -6.27
N ASN A 23 -5.48 -7.45 -6.40
CA ASN A 23 -6.72 -8.22 -6.61
C ASN A 23 -7.48 -7.75 -7.84
N GLN A 24 -8.30 -8.61 -8.46
CA GLN A 24 -9.18 -8.17 -9.56
C GLN A 24 -10.13 -7.04 -9.12
N ALA A 25 -10.51 -7.01 -7.84
CA ALA A 25 -11.35 -5.95 -7.26
C ALA A 25 -10.69 -4.57 -7.25
N ASP A 26 -9.36 -4.50 -7.34
CA ASP A 26 -8.60 -3.25 -7.40
C ASP A 26 -8.68 -2.58 -8.80
N LYS A 27 -9.47 -3.16 -9.71
CA LYS A 27 -9.73 -2.62 -11.05
C LYS A 27 -11.22 -2.71 -11.38
N LYS A 28 -11.79 -1.59 -11.84
CA LYS A 28 -13.14 -1.51 -12.40
C LYS A 28 -13.11 -1.16 -13.89
N GLY A 29 -14.09 -1.68 -14.63
CA GLY A 29 -14.24 -1.43 -16.07
C GLY A 29 -13.16 -2.10 -16.93
N GLY A 30 -13.36 -2.08 -18.25
CA GLY A 30 -12.42 -2.64 -19.23
C GLY A 30 -12.17 -4.15 -19.07
N ARG A 31 -11.03 -4.63 -19.60
CA ARG A 31 -10.65 -6.06 -19.51
C ARG A 31 -10.14 -6.42 -18.12
N PRO A 32 -10.35 -7.67 -17.63
CA PRO A 32 -9.75 -8.14 -16.38
C PRO A 32 -8.23 -7.96 -16.37
N TYR A 33 -7.67 -7.69 -15.19
CA TYR A 33 -6.21 -7.56 -15.07
C TYR A 33 -5.55 -8.94 -15.29
N PRO A 34 -4.39 -9.05 -15.96
CA PRO A 34 -3.78 -10.35 -16.23
C PRO A 34 -3.47 -11.13 -14.95
N ARG A 35 -4.02 -12.36 -14.81
CA ARG A 35 -3.86 -13.19 -13.61
C ARG A 35 -2.40 -13.44 -13.24
N ARG A 36 -1.54 -13.69 -14.23
CA ARG A 36 -0.08 -13.87 -14.03
C ARG A 36 0.60 -12.69 -13.31
N LEU A 37 0.12 -11.46 -13.56
CA LEU A 37 0.69 -10.26 -12.94
C LEU A 37 0.21 -10.13 -11.49
N LEU A 38 -1.06 -10.45 -11.22
CA LEU A 38 -1.59 -10.53 -9.86
C LEU A 38 -0.82 -11.55 -9.03
N GLU A 39 -0.64 -12.76 -9.56
CA GLU A 39 0.07 -13.85 -8.87
C GLU A 39 1.54 -13.49 -8.63
N GLY A 40 2.23 -12.95 -9.64
CA GLY A 40 3.61 -12.50 -9.50
C GLY A 40 3.76 -11.41 -8.44
N PHE A 41 2.86 -10.44 -8.41
CA PHE A 41 2.92 -9.37 -7.42
C PHE A 41 2.60 -9.86 -6.01
N LYS A 42 1.57 -10.71 -5.84
CA LYS A 42 1.27 -11.38 -4.56
C LYS A 42 2.44 -12.20 -4.04
N GLN A 43 3.16 -12.89 -4.92
CA GLN A 43 4.35 -13.65 -4.53
C GLN A 43 5.44 -12.72 -3.99
N VAL A 44 5.67 -11.56 -4.63
CA VAL A 44 6.65 -10.57 -4.13
C VAL A 44 6.27 -10.05 -2.75
N LEU A 45 4.99 -9.79 -2.50
CA LEU A 45 4.51 -9.38 -1.18
C LEU A 45 4.74 -10.47 -0.13
N ALA A 46 4.39 -11.72 -0.46
CA ALA A 46 4.60 -12.87 0.42
C ALA A 46 6.09 -13.10 0.73
N ASP A 47 6.96 -13.04 -0.29
CA ASP A 47 8.41 -13.24 -0.12
C ASP A 47 9.08 -12.16 0.75
N CYS A 48 8.43 -11.00 0.89
CA CYS A 48 8.93 -9.88 1.66
C CYS A 48 8.15 -9.68 2.98
N ASP A 49 7.24 -10.59 3.34
CA ASP A 49 6.32 -10.45 4.48
C ASP A 49 5.59 -9.09 4.50
N LEU A 50 5.29 -8.55 3.33
CA LEU A 50 4.64 -7.25 3.18
C LEU A 50 3.13 -7.40 3.23
N ARG A 51 2.49 -6.57 4.04
CA ARG A 51 1.04 -6.44 4.10
C ARG A 51 0.59 -5.16 3.40
N ASP A 52 -0.43 -5.27 2.55
CA ASP A 52 -1.06 -4.12 1.92
C ASP A 52 -1.97 -3.43 2.95
N VAL A 53 -1.75 -2.14 3.16
CA VAL A 53 -2.56 -1.32 4.07
C VAL A 53 -3.79 -0.82 3.33
N ASP A 54 -4.95 -0.89 3.98
CA ASP A 54 -6.19 -0.42 3.40
C ASP A 54 -6.22 1.11 3.25
N LEU A 55 -6.71 1.57 2.10
CA LEU A 55 -7.05 2.98 1.90
C LEU A 55 -8.41 3.24 2.53
N ILE A 56 -8.48 4.24 3.41
CA ILE A 56 -9.74 4.70 3.97
C ILE A 56 -10.42 5.63 2.96
N GLY A 57 -11.67 5.33 2.60
CA GLY A 57 -12.45 6.12 1.66
C GLY A 57 -12.48 5.51 0.26
N TYR A 58 -12.29 6.33 -0.78
CA TYR A 58 -12.33 5.87 -2.16
C TYR A 58 -11.05 5.11 -2.52
N PRO A 59 -11.10 3.83 -2.94
CA PRO A 59 -9.90 2.99 -3.00
C PRO A 59 -9.15 3.06 -4.34
N PHE A 60 -9.66 3.77 -5.35
CA PHE A 60 -9.01 3.89 -6.66
C PHE A 60 -8.19 5.17 -6.73
N THR A 61 -6.98 5.06 -7.29
CA THR A 61 -6.00 6.15 -7.31
C THR A 61 -5.64 6.60 -8.72
N TRP A 62 -6.11 5.86 -9.72
CA TRP A 62 -6.03 6.20 -11.13
C TRP A 62 -7.38 5.98 -11.82
N GLU A 63 -7.74 6.87 -12.74
CA GLU A 63 -8.94 6.77 -13.56
C GLU A 63 -8.73 7.20 -15.01
N ARG A 64 -9.56 6.67 -15.91
CA ARG A 64 -9.60 7.05 -17.33
C ARG A 64 -11.03 7.06 -17.87
N ASN A 65 -11.32 8.04 -18.73
CA ASN A 65 -12.62 8.24 -19.39
C ASN A 65 -13.78 8.41 -18.39
N ARG A 66 -13.55 9.22 -17.36
CA ARG A 66 -14.54 9.48 -16.32
C ARG A 66 -15.84 10.01 -16.93
N GLY A 67 -16.96 9.41 -16.54
CA GLY A 67 -18.29 9.79 -17.00
C GLY A 67 -18.70 9.20 -18.36
N GLU A 68 -17.83 8.44 -19.01
CA GLU A 68 -18.14 7.73 -20.26
C GLU A 68 -18.49 6.26 -20.02
N ALA A 69 -19.07 5.60 -21.03
CA ALA A 69 -19.45 4.18 -20.96
C ALA A 69 -18.25 3.23 -20.75
N ASN A 70 -17.03 3.68 -21.05
CA ASN A 70 -15.78 2.93 -20.92
C ASN A 70 -14.90 3.42 -19.76
N TRP A 71 -15.49 4.00 -18.71
CA TRP A 71 -14.78 4.44 -17.50
C TRP A 71 -14.03 3.27 -16.86
N ILE A 72 -12.73 3.48 -16.61
CA ILE A 72 -11.83 2.52 -15.96
C ILE A 72 -11.24 3.19 -14.72
N GLU A 73 -11.17 2.44 -13.63
CA GLU A 73 -10.57 2.88 -12.38
C GLU A 73 -9.63 1.78 -11.87
N VAL A 74 -8.47 2.17 -11.35
CA VAL A 74 -7.44 1.24 -10.85
C VAL A 74 -6.81 1.78 -9.57
N ARG A 75 -6.59 0.89 -8.60
CA ARG A 75 -5.75 1.18 -7.42
C ARG A 75 -4.29 0.87 -7.74
N LEU A 76 -3.49 1.92 -7.95
CA LEU A 76 -2.06 1.82 -8.27
C LEU A 76 -1.16 2.27 -7.11
N ASP A 77 -1.59 3.28 -6.35
CA ASP A 77 -0.88 3.74 -5.16
C ASP A 77 -1.20 2.85 -3.97
N ARG A 78 -0.15 2.42 -3.26
CA ARG A 78 -0.26 1.52 -2.10
C ARG A 78 0.71 1.92 -1.01
N ALA A 79 0.36 1.53 0.21
CA ALA A 79 1.27 1.48 1.34
C ALA A 79 1.43 0.02 1.75
N LEU A 80 2.64 -0.51 1.61
CA LEU A 80 2.99 -1.87 1.98
C LEU A 80 3.84 -1.82 3.24
N VAL A 81 3.47 -2.56 4.28
CA VAL A 81 4.16 -2.51 5.57
C VAL A 81 4.78 -3.86 5.88
N PHE A 82 6.05 -3.83 6.25
CA PHE A 82 6.69 -4.91 6.99
C PHE A 82 6.66 -4.55 8.47
N ASP A 83 6.06 -5.44 9.26
CA ASP A 83 6.01 -5.30 10.72
C ASP A 83 5.88 -6.70 11.34
N GLN A 84 6.85 -7.06 12.18
CA GLN A 84 6.88 -8.33 12.90
C GLN A 84 5.83 -8.37 14.02
N ASP A 85 5.49 -7.21 14.58
CA ASP A 85 4.66 -7.06 15.77
C ASP A 85 3.23 -6.62 15.44
N ILE A 86 2.76 -6.86 14.20
CA ILE A 86 1.43 -6.40 13.79
C ILE A 86 0.36 -6.88 14.79
N GLY A 87 -0.44 -5.94 15.28
CA GLY A 87 -1.51 -6.21 16.24
C GLY A 87 -1.05 -6.45 17.69
N GLN A 88 0.25 -6.44 17.99
CA GLN A 88 0.78 -6.39 19.36
C GLN A 88 0.98 -4.93 19.82
N ASP A 89 1.05 -4.00 18.88
CA ASP A 89 1.26 -2.58 19.16
C ASP A 89 0.13 -1.97 19.99
N LYS A 90 0.51 -1.40 21.14
CA LYS A 90 -0.41 -0.76 22.10
C LYS A 90 -0.67 0.72 21.79
N ARG A 91 -0.10 1.25 20.71
CA ARG A 91 -0.22 2.64 20.29
C ARG A 91 -0.37 2.70 18.78
N LEU A 92 -1.27 3.54 18.30
CA LEU A 92 -1.44 3.78 16.88
C LEU A 92 -0.65 5.03 16.48
N GLY A 93 0.31 4.89 15.57
CA GLY A 93 1.01 6.03 14.98
C GLY A 93 0.31 6.54 13.72
N ILE A 94 0.07 7.85 13.62
CA ILE A 94 -0.44 8.49 12.40
C ILE A 94 0.61 9.48 11.90
N ALA A 95 1.03 9.31 10.65
CA ALA A 95 1.84 10.27 9.90
C ALA A 95 1.10 10.66 8.62
N LYS A 96 1.20 11.94 8.24
CA LYS A 96 0.74 12.41 6.93
C LYS A 96 1.95 12.51 6.01
N VAL A 97 1.95 11.73 4.94
CA VAL A 97 3.07 11.67 3.98
C VAL A 97 2.62 12.30 2.66
N PRO A 98 3.04 13.53 2.34
CA PRO A 98 2.75 14.14 1.04
C PRO A 98 3.57 13.43 -0.06
N LEU A 99 2.92 12.54 -0.80
CA LEU A 99 3.59 11.73 -1.84
C LEU A 99 4.24 12.60 -2.93
N ILE A 100 3.67 13.76 -3.24
CA ILE A 100 4.20 14.70 -4.24
C ILE A 100 5.59 15.26 -3.88
N GLU A 101 5.95 15.23 -2.61
CA GLU A 101 7.24 15.74 -2.16
C GLU A 101 8.31 14.64 -2.15
N LEU A 102 7.96 13.36 -2.27
CA LEU A 102 8.93 12.27 -2.19
C LEU A 102 9.88 12.28 -3.39
N GLU A 103 11.17 12.30 -3.11
CA GLU A 103 12.24 12.20 -4.11
C GLU A 103 12.98 10.87 -3.93
N ALA A 104 13.38 10.26 -5.05
CA ALA A 104 14.10 8.99 -5.00
C ALA A 104 15.43 9.16 -4.26
N GLU A 105 15.75 8.18 -3.40
CA GLU A 105 17.00 8.12 -2.63
C GLU A 105 17.22 9.26 -1.60
N THR A 106 16.21 10.13 -1.41
CA THR A 106 16.25 11.20 -0.40
C THR A 106 15.60 10.73 0.91
N LEU A 107 16.33 10.84 2.03
CA LEU A 107 15.78 10.58 3.35
C LEU A 107 14.85 11.73 3.77
N LYS A 108 13.65 11.39 4.24
CA LYS A 108 12.70 12.34 4.82
C LYS A 108 12.23 11.88 6.19
N GLU A 109 12.24 12.80 7.12
CA GLU A 109 11.68 12.62 8.45
C GLU A 109 10.24 13.13 8.47
N PHE A 110 9.34 12.37 9.09
CA PHE A 110 7.94 12.74 9.26
C PHE A 110 7.59 12.73 10.74
N GLU A 111 6.79 13.69 11.17
CA GLU A 111 6.26 13.69 12.52
C GLU A 111 5.20 12.58 12.67
N LEU A 112 5.44 11.68 13.62
CA LEU A 112 4.51 10.61 13.96
C LEU A 112 3.70 11.01 15.19
N ARG A 113 2.40 11.24 15.00
CA ARG A 113 1.48 11.45 16.13
C ARG A 113 1.06 10.10 16.70
N LEU A 114 1.46 9.82 17.94
CA LEU A 114 1.03 8.63 18.67
C LEU A 114 -0.33 8.86 19.32
N LEU A 115 -1.25 7.95 19.06
CA LEU A 115 -2.56 7.86 19.71
C LEU A 115 -2.61 6.61 20.61
N PRO A 116 -3.42 6.61 21.68
CA PRO A 116 -3.75 5.38 22.39
C PRO A 116 -4.28 4.33 21.42
N SER A 117 -4.01 3.04 21.66
CA SER A 117 -4.62 1.97 20.87
C SER A 117 -6.12 2.18 20.82
N LEU A 118 -6.69 2.20 19.62
CA LEU A 118 -8.09 1.84 19.48
C LEU A 118 -8.14 0.36 19.84
N ASP A 119 -8.98 -0.05 20.77
CA ASP A 119 -9.33 -1.47 20.92
C ASP A 119 -9.93 -1.89 19.57
N THR A 120 -9.10 -2.43 18.67
CA THR A 120 -9.51 -3.05 17.41
C THR A 120 -10.04 -4.46 17.64
N GLY A 121 -10.61 -4.70 18.83
CA GLY A 121 -11.38 -5.90 19.12
C GLY A 121 -12.79 -5.77 18.57
N LYS A 122 -12.98 -6.12 17.30
CA LYS A 122 -14.19 -6.78 16.77
C LYS A 122 -13.84 -7.62 15.55
#